data_AF-A0A0M2VAA1-F1
#
_entry.id   AF-A0A0M2VAA1-F1
#
_cell.length_a   1.000
_cell.length_b   1.000
_cell.length_c   1.000
_cell.angle_alpha   90.00
_cell.angle_beta   90.00
_cell.angle_gamma   90.00
#
_symmetry.space_group_name_H-M   'P 1'
#
loop_
_entity.id
_entity.type
_entity.pdbx_description
1 polymer ?
#
loop_
_entity_poly.entity_id
_entity_poly.type
_entity_poly.pdbx_seq_one_letter_code
_entity_poly.pdbx_strand_id
1 'polypeptide(L)'
;MPNETSSPPMPELSAMTLYRRVEGGAVYTYQQDARFLVVIDESTMACMLEPEDLEGIELVKVLEFDTELARTGYLQARFAVKQAGRDGY
;
A
#
# COMPACT_ATOMS: atom_id res chain seq x y z
N MET A 1 -10.83 34.43 0.31
CA MET A 1 -11.34 33.05 0.25
C MET A 1 -10.16 32.13 0.49
N PRO A 2 -10.02 31.43 1.62
CA PRO A 2 -9.04 30.37 1.71
C PRO A 2 -9.56 29.20 0.86
N ASN A 3 -8.79 28.82 -0.17
CA ASN A 3 -9.02 27.56 -0.87
C ASN A 3 -8.79 26.46 0.16
N GLU A 4 -9.85 25.80 0.60
CA GLU A 4 -9.74 24.48 1.20
C GLU A 4 -9.24 23.55 0.11
N THR A 5 -7.92 23.36 0.04
CA THR A 5 -7.31 22.24 -0.67
C THR A 5 -7.77 20.98 0.06
N SER A 6 -9.00 20.55 -0.21
CA SER A 6 -9.50 19.24 0.18
C SER A 6 -8.62 18.23 -0.55
N SER A 7 -7.67 17.65 0.18
CA SER A 7 -7.07 16.39 -0.22
C SER A 7 -8.23 15.45 -0.59
N PRO A 8 -8.13 14.73 -1.73
CA PRO A 8 -9.21 13.84 -2.15
C PRO A 8 -9.54 12.86 -1.01
N PRO A 9 -10.81 12.49 -0.82
CA PRO A 9 -11.15 11.41 0.09
C PRO A 9 -10.37 10.15 -0.33
N MET A 10 -9.79 9.46 0.65
CA MET A 10 -9.14 8.17 0.41
C MET A 10 -10.11 7.27 -0.36
N PRO A 11 -9.68 6.57 -1.43
CA PRO A 11 -10.54 5.63 -2.12
C PRO A 11 -11.03 4.58 -1.12
N GLU A 12 -12.29 4.14 -1.25
CA GLU A 12 -12.73 2.97 -0.49
C GLU A 12 -11.89 1.75 -0.88
N LEU A 13 -11.58 0.88 0.09
CA LEU A 13 -10.88 -0.38 -0.17
C LEU A 13 -11.56 -1.22 -1.25
N SER A 14 -12.90 -1.13 -1.35
CA SER A 14 -13.73 -1.79 -2.36
C SER A 14 -13.36 -1.40 -3.80
N ALA A 15 -12.80 -0.21 -4.01
CA ALA A 15 -12.37 0.31 -5.31
C ALA A 15 -10.89 -0.01 -5.61
N MET A 16 -10.16 -0.62 -4.67
CA MET A 16 -8.74 -0.94 -4.83
C MET A 16 -8.52 -2.36 -5.36
N THR A 17 -7.41 -2.56 -6.04
CA THR A 17 -6.97 -3.88 -6.50
C THR A 17 -5.97 -4.46 -5.50
N LEU A 18 -6.23 -5.67 -5.00
CA LEU A 18 -5.25 -6.40 -4.19
C LEU A 18 -4.03 -6.74 -5.05
N TYR A 19 -2.87 -6.19 -4.68
CA TYR A 19 -1.61 -6.50 -5.34
C TYR A 19 -0.97 -7.75 -4.73
N ARG A 20 -0.89 -7.82 -3.40
CA ARG A 20 -0.25 -8.94 -2.70
C ARG A 20 -0.66 -9.01 -1.23
N ARG A 21 -0.74 -10.23 -0.68
CA ARG A 21 -0.79 -10.46 0.76
C ARG A 21 0.61 -10.55 1.36
N VAL A 22 0.79 -9.93 2.52
CA VAL A 22 2.03 -9.94 3.30
C VAL A 22 1.72 -10.41 4.71
N GLU A 23 2.76 -10.74 5.47
CA GLU A 23 2.59 -10.97 6.90
C GLU A 23 2.14 -9.66 7.56
N GLY A 24 1.09 -9.70 8.37
CA GLY A 24 0.52 -8.50 9.00
C GLY A 24 -0.49 -7.72 8.14
N GLY A 25 -0.75 -8.14 6.89
CA GLY A 25 -1.88 -7.60 6.11
C GLY A 25 -1.75 -7.72 4.59
N ALA A 26 -1.94 -6.61 3.87
CA ALA A 26 -2.04 -6.61 2.41
C ALA A 26 -1.57 -5.31 1.76
N VAL A 27 -1.12 -5.44 0.52
CA VAL A 27 -0.75 -4.31 -0.34
C VAL A 27 -1.78 -4.21 -1.45
N TYR A 28 -2.33 -3.01 -1.61
CA TYR A 28 -3.31 -2.68 -2.63
C TYR A 28 -2.75 -1.62 -3.58
N THR A 29 -3.27 -1.61 -4.79
CA THR A 29 -3.07 -0.54 -5.76
C THR A 29 -4.38 0.13 -6.08
N TYR A 30 -4.31 1.44 -6.32
CA TYR A 30 -5.44 2.20 -6.83
C TYR A 30 -4.97 3.11 -7.96
N GLN A 31 -5.84 3.34 -8.91
CA GLN A 31 -5.59 4.25 -10.02
C GLN A 31 -6.87 4.97 -10.39
N GLN A 32 -6.81 6.30 -10.37
CA GLN A 32 -7.87 7.18 -10.86
C GLN A 32 -7.22 8.37 -11.55
N ASP A 33 -7.62 8.62 -12.79
CA ASP A 33 -7.04 9.66 -13.64
C ASP A 33 -5.51 9.58 -13.69
N ALA A 34 -4.81 10.63 -13.23
CA ALA A 34 -3.35 10.71 -13.18
C ALA A 34 -2.76 10.31 -11.82
N ARG A 35 -3.56 9.75 -10.90
CA ARG A 35 -3.10 9.34 -9.57
C ARG A 35 -2.86 7.85 -9.50
N PHE A 36 -1.66 7.47 -9.08
CA PHE A 36 -1.24 6.09 -8.91
C PHE A 36 -0.90 5.85 -7.45
N LEU A 37 -1.72 5.09 -6.73
CA LEU A 37 -1.54 4.85 -5.30
C LEU A 37 -1.06 3.42 -5.03
N VAL A 38 -0.26 3.29 -3.98
CA VAL A 38 -0.02 2.05 -3.25
C VAL A 38 -0.53 2.24 -1.82
N VAL A 39 -1.37 1.33 -1.37
CA VAL A 39 -1.82 1.28 0.03
C VAL A 39 -1.23 0.05 0.67
N ILE A 40 -0.45 0.26 1.73
CA ILE A 40 0.10 -0.81 2.55
C ILE A 40 -0.74 -0.85 3.83
N ASP A 41 -1.53 -1.89 3.97
CA ASP A 41 -2.41 -2.13 5.11
C ASP A 41 -1.78 -3.21 6.00
N GLU A 42 -1.27 -2.79 7.14
CA GLU A 42 -0.68 -3.63 8.18
C GLU A 42 -1.64 -3.79 9.38
N SER A 43 -2.93 -3.48 9.20
CA SER A 43 -3.93 -3.48 10.27
C SER A 43 -4.16 -4.85 10.90
N THR A 44 -3.77 -5.95 10.24
CA THR A 44 -3.84 -7.29 10.86
C THR A 44 -2.89 -7.38 12.05
N MET A 45 -1.83 -6.57 12.09
CA MET A 45 -0.92 -6.48 13.24
C MET A 45 -1.62 -5.95 14.50
N ALA A 46 -2.67 -5.14 14.36
CA ALA A 46 -3.43 -4.64 15.49
C ALA A 46 -4.08 -5.76 16.32
N CYS A 47 -4.37 -6.92 15.71
CA CYS A 47 -4.91 -8.06 16.44
C CYS A 47 -3.86 -8.78 17.30
N MET A 48 -2.58 -8.46 17.16
CA MET A 48 -1.47 -9.13 17.85
C MET A 48 -0.81 -8.25 18.92
N LEU A 49 -1.18 -6.96 18.99
CA LEU A 49 -0.57 -5.96 19.86
C LEU A 49 -1.60 -5.45 20.86
N GLU A 50 -1.13 -5.10 22.06
CA GLU A 50 -1.97 -4.44 23.05
C GLU A 50 -2.25 -2.99 22.63
N PRO A 51 -3.35 -2.37 23.10
CA PRO A 51 -3.71 -1.00 22.72
C PRO A 51 -2.63 0.05 22.99
N GLU A 52 -1.86 -0.13 24.07
CA GLU A 52 -0.73 0.74 24.42
C GLU A 52 0.43 0.65 23.42
N ASP A 53 0.65 -0.52 22.83
CA ASP A 53 1.66 -0.73 21.79
C ASP A 53 1.23 -0.15 20.44
N LEU A 54 -0.08 0.03 20.23
CA LEU A 54 -0.63 0.61 19.00
C LEU A 54 -0.65 2.14 19.02
N GLU A 55 -0.45 2.76 20.18
CA GLU A 55 -0.49 4.21 20.31
C GLU A 55 0.64 4.86 19.48
N GLY A 56 0.24 5.69 18.51
CA GLY A 56 1.17 6.37 17.60
C GLY A 56 1.66 5.53 16.41
N ILE A 57 1.18 4.29 16.23
CA ILE A 57 1.52 3.47 15.06
C ILE A 57 0.57 3.75 13.90
N GLU A 58 1.13 4.14 12.75
CA GLU A 58 0.41 4.21 11.49
C GLU A 58 0.42 2.84 10.78
N LEU A 59 -0.70 2.11 10.90
CA LEU A 59 -0.88 0.78 10.32
C LEU A 59 -1.22 0.80 8.83
N VAL A 60 -1.73 1.92 8.32
CA VAL A 60 -2.11 2.06 6.91
C VAL A 60 -1.30 3.19 6.31
N LYS A 61 -0.44 2.87 5.36
CA LYS A 61 0.39 3.84 4.64
C LYS A 61 -0.11 3.98 3.21
N VAL A 62 -0.28 5.22 2.77
CA VAL A 62 -0.67 5.53 1.38
C VAL A 62 0.48 6.26 0.71
N LEU A 63 0.95 5.70 -0.40
CA LEU A 63 2.01 6.26 -1.22
C LEU A 63 1.44 6.66 -2.57
N GLU A 64 1.59 7.94 -2.94
CA GLU A 64 1.19 8.48 -4.24
C GLU A 64 2.40 8.58 -5.18
N PHE A 65 2.18 8.26 -6.44
CA PHE A 65 3.17 8.33 -7.50
C PHE A 65 2.61 9.11 -8.68
N ASP A 66 3.47 9.88 -9.34
CA ASP A 66 3.12 10.67 -10.53
C ASP A 66 2.91 9.81 -11.79
N THR A 67 3.43 8.58 -11.79
CA THR A 67 3.35 7.68 -12.95
C THR A 67 3.14 6.23 -12.55
N GLU A 68 2.47 5.48 -13.43
CA GLU A 68 2.31 4.03 -13.30
C GLU A 68 3.64 3.30 -13.21
N LEU A 69 4.64 3.76 -13.97
CA LEU A 69 5.97 3.17 -14.00
C LEU A 69 6.68 3.32 -12.65
N ALA A 70 6.61 4.50 -12.02
CA ALA A 70 7.19 4.72 -10.70
C ALA A 70 6.52 3.83 -9.63
N ARG A 71 5.18 3.76 -9.64
CA ARG A 71 4.41 2.86 -8.75
C ARG A 71 4.85 1.41 -8.93
N THR A 72 4.93 0.95 -10.17
CA THR A 72 5.29 -0.43 -10.51
C THR A 72 6.72 -0.76 -10.11
N GLY A 73 7.66 0.16 -10.37
CA GLY A 73 9.05 0.02 -9.94
C GLY A 73 9.19 -0.12 -8.42
N TYR A 74 8.45 0.69 -7.65
CA TYR A 74 8.39 0.56 -6.19
C TYR A 74 7.86 -0.81 -5.76
N LEU A 75 6.74 -1.25 -6.32
CA LEU A 75 6.11 -2.53 -5.99
C LEU A 75 7.02 -3.72 -6.31
N GLN A 76 7.75 -3.67 -7.43
CA GLN A 76 8.71 -4.70 -7.79
C GLN A 76 9.92 -4.70 -6.85
N ALA A 77 10.51 -3.53 -6.59
CA ALA A 77 11.67 -3.44 -5.71
C ALA A 77 11.36 -3.91 -4.28
N ARG A 78 10.15 -3.60 -3.78
CA ARG A 78 9.77 -3.85 -2.39
C ARG A 78 9.12 -5.20 -2.16
N PHE A 79 8.34 -5.68 -3.13
CA PHE A 79 7.46 -6.85 -2.95
C PHE A 79 7.59 -7.89 -4.05
N ALA A 80 8.53 -7.79 -5.01
CA ALA A 80 8.75 -8.90 -5.92
C ALA A 80 9.21 -10.13 -5.14
N VAL A 81 8.62 -11.29 -5.45
CA VAL A 81 9.22 -12.56 -5.08
C VAL A 81 10.52 -12.64 -5.88
N LYS A 82 11.69 -12.66 -5.21
CA LYS A 82 12.88 -13.22 -5.84
C LYS A 82 12.46 -14.62 -6.26
N GLN A 83 12.24 -14.87 -7.55
CA GLN A 83 12.15 -16.23 -8.03
C GLN A 83 13.49 -16.85 -7.62
N ALA A 84 13.46 -17.68 -6.58
CA ALA A 84 14.59 -18.54 -6.27
C ALA A 84 14.84 -19.31 -7.56
N GLY A 85 16.02 -19.10 -8.15
CA GLY A 85 16.39 -19.75 -9.39
C GLY A 85 16.09 -21.22 -9.27
N ARG A 86 15.25 -21.73 -10.18
CA ARG A 86 15.36 -23.13 -10.60
C ARG A 86 16.71 -23.25 -11.33
N ASP A 87 17.81 -23.20 -10.58
CA ASP A 87 19.07 -23.77 -11.04
C ASP A 87 18.95 -25.27 -10.82
N GLY A 88 18.24 -25.91 -11.75
CA GLY A 88 18.35 -27.33 -12.01
C GLY A 88 19.26 -27.51 -13.20
N TYR A 89 20.55 -27.71 -12.94
CA TYR A 89 21.48 -28.39 -13.84
C TYR A 89 21.97 -29.67 -13.15
#